data_AF-A0A519WWD8-F1
#
_entry.id   AF-A0A519WWD8-F1
#
_cell.length_a   1.000
_cell.length_b   1.000
_cell.length_c   1.000
_cell.angle_alpha   90.00
_cell.angle_beta   90.00
_cell.angle_gamma   90.00
#
_symmetry.space_group_name_H-M   'P 1'
#
loop_
_entity.id
_entity.type
_entity.pdbx_description
1 polymer ?
#
loop_
_entity_poly.entity_id
_entity_poly.type
_entity_poly.pdbx_seq_one_letter_code
_entity_poly.pdbx_strand_id
1 'polypeptide(L)'
;MRKILFLLAIFCPLIGFTQNNNAPSSYDPHEIAITGYLQTQYQKAQSAGINSWSGGDFSKNSDERFMIRRGRLKIDRADKYSSIVFQIDATQNGLTLMDAFIQFHQPNSKDLRFTAGLFNRPFGYSIVYSSGYRDFPERARVFQTLMPRERDIGAMISYHPSKLKFINGDLAVVNG
;
A
#
# COMPACT_ATOMS: atom_id res chain seq x y z
N MET A 1 31.17 -29.92 2.93
CA MET A 1 29.74 -29.90 2.53
C MET A 1 28.88 -28.95 3.37
N ARG A 2 28.98 -28.91 4.72
CA ARG A 2 28.21 -27.97 5.57
C ARG A 2 28.39 -26.47 5.28
N LYS A 3 29.59 -26.01 4.91
CA LYS A 3 29.86 -24.58 4.63
C LYS A 3 29.24 -24.06 3.32
N ILE A 4 29.00 -24.94 2.34
CA ILE A 4 28.38 -24.58 1.04
C ILE A 4 26.86 -24.39 1.21
N LEU A 5 26.23 -25.18 2.09
CA LEU A 5 24.80 -25.04 2.40
C LEU A 5 24.47 -23.69 3.06
N PHE A 6 25.35 -23.17 3.93
CA PHE A 6 25.17 -21.86 4.56
C PHE A 6 25.32 -20.69 3.57
N LEU A 7 26.21 -20.81 2.58
CA LEU A 7 26.36 -19.81 1.51
C LEU A 7 25.14 -19.79 0.56
N LEU A 8 24.55 -20.96 0.27
CA LEU A 8 23.31 -21.05 -0.50
C LEU A 8 22.10 -20.47 0.24
N ALA A 9 22.06 -20.56 1.58
CA ALA A 9 21.00 -19.95 2.37
C ALA A 9 21.07 -18.41 2.41
N ILE A 10 22.26 -17.83 2.27
CA ILE A 10 22.47 -16.37 2.19
C ILE A 10 22.07 -15.83 0.80
N PHE A 11 22.19 -16.64 -0.26
CA PHE A 11 21.86 -16.27 -1.63
C PHE A 11 20.50 -16.77 -2.12
N CYS A 12 19.74 -17.51 -1.33
CA CYS A 12 18.38 -17.88 -1.67
C CYS A 12 17.48 -16.70 -1.30
N PRO A 13 16.97 -15.91 -2.26
CA PRO A 13 15.95 -14.93 -1.93
C PRO A 13 14.75 -15.72 -1.42
N LEU A 14 14.48 -15.63 -0.11
CA LEU A 14 13.19 -16.04 0.44
C LEU A 14 12.12 -15.33 -0.40
N ILE A 15 11.35 -16.12 -1.14
CA ILE A 15 10.27 -15.63 -2.00
C ILE A 15 9.17 -15.12 -1.07
N GLY A 16 9.31 -13.88 -0.62
CA GLY A 16 8.24 -13.16 0.06
C GLY A 16 7.22 -12.72 -0.97
N PHE A 17 5.97 -13.13 -0.82
CA PHE A 17 4.87 -12.49 -1.53
C PHE A 17 4.65 -11.10 -0.94
N THR A 18 5.26 -10.09 -1.55
CA THR A 18 5.04 -8.68 -1.15
C THR A 18 3.94 -8.10 -2.01
N GLN A 19 2.83 -7.67 -1.38
CA GLN A 19 1.76 -6.99 -2.10
C GLN A 19 2.02 -5.47 -2.15
N ASN A 20 2.13 -4.93 -3.36
CA ASN A 20 2.24 -3.50 -3.64
C ASN A 20 0.83 -2.91 -3.87
N ASN A 21 0.51 -1.78 -3.23
CA ASN A 21 -0.78 -1.11 -3.41
C ASN A 21 -0.95 -0.45 -4.78
N ASN A 22 0.14 -0.14 -5.49
CA ASN A 22 0.13 0.42 -6.85
C ASN A 22 -0.08 -0.66 -7.93
N ALA A 23 -0.95 -1.64 -7.65
CA ALA A 23 -1.29 -2.74 -8.54
C ALA A 23 -2.76 -3.18 -8.36
N PRO A 24 -3.40 -3.71 -9.40
CA PRO A 24 -4.67 -4.42 -9.26
C PRO A 24 -4.48 -5.68 -8.41
N SER A 25 -5.58 -6.24 -7.91
CA SER A 25 -5.59 -7.41 -7.05
C SER A 25 -5.32 -8.69 -7.84
N SER A 26 -5.85 -8.75 -9.07
CA SER A 26 -5.58 -9.78 -10.07
C SER A 26 -5.20 -9.12 -11.39
N TYR A 27 -4.48 -9.84 -12.24
CA TYR A 27 -4.23 -9.40 -13.61
C TYR A 27 -4.92 -10.30 -14.64
N ASP A 28 -5.89 -11.12 -14.22
CA ASP A 28 -6.65 -11.95 -15.12
C ASP A 28 -7.58 -11.06 -15.96
N PRO A 29 -7.52 -11.15 -17.31
CA PRO A 29 -8.26 -10.24 -18.17
C PRO A 29 -9.77 -10.36 -17.96
N HIS A 30 -10.45 -9.21 -17.93
CA HIS A 30 -11.90 -9.09 -17.74
C HIS A 30 -12.41 -9.50 -16.34
N GLU A 31 -11.53 -9.83 -15.41
CA GLU A 31 -11.93 -10.05 -14.02
C GLU A 31 -12.18 -8.69 -13.35
N ILE A 32 -13.31 -8.59 -12.64
CA ILE A 32 -13.58 -7.51 -11.70
C ILE A 32 -13.37 -8.10 -10.31
N ALA A 33 -12.30 -7.66 -9.64
CA ALA A 33 -12.02 -8.05 -8.27
C ALA A 33 -12.61 -7.00 -7.32
N ILE A 34 -13.44 -7.46 -6.40
CA ILE A 34 -13.91 -6.66 -5.26
C ILE A 34 -13.25 -7.23 -4.02
N THR A 35 -12.35 -6.46 -3.43
CA THR A 35 -11.59 -6.85 -2.24
C THR A 35 -11.73 -5.78 -1.17
N GLY A 36 -11.40 -6.15 0.06
CA GLY A 36 -11.50 -5.22 1.16
C GLY A 36 -11.15 -5.86 2.47
N TYR A 37 -11.01 -5.03 3.50
CA TYR A 37 -10.83 -5.51 4.86
C TYR A 37 -11.27 -4.44 5.86
N LEU A 38 -11.72 -4.90 7.01
CA LEU A 38 -12.07 -4.07 8.14
C LEU A 38 -11.03 -4.25 9.25
N GLN A 39 -10.50 -3.14 9.75
CA GLN A 39 -9.55 -3.12 10.85
C GLN A 39 -10.11 -2.29 12.00
N THR A 40 -10.46 -2.97 13.08
CA THR A 40 -10.86 -2.36 14.35
C THR A 40 -9.69 -2.33 15.33
N GLN A 41 -9.67 -1.35 16.22
CA GLN A 41 -8.64 -1.19 17.22
C GLN A 41 -9.25 -0.76 18.56
N TYR A 42 -8.74 -1.34 19.65
CA TYR A 42 -8.84 -0.78 20.99
C TYR A 42 -7.49 -0.15 21.33
N GLN A 43 -7.52 1.08 21.86
CA GLN A 43 -6.31 1.80 22.25
C GLN A 43 -6.46 2.29 23.68
N LYS A 44 -5.39 2.12 24.47
CA LYS A 44 -5.25 2.68 25.83
C LYS A 44 -4.06 3.62 25.85
N ALA A 45 -4.30 4.86 26.25
CA ALA A 45 -3.33 5.91 26.45
C ALA A 45 -2.86 5.97 27.91
N GLN A 46 -1.75 6.66 28.14
CA GLN A 46 -1.25 6.92 29.50
C GLN A 46 -2.13 7.93 30.27
N SER A 47 -2.82 8.84 29.56
CA SER A 47 -3.67 9.86 30.14
C SER A 47 -4.82 10.21 29.20
N ALA A 48 -5.87 10.83 29.74
CA ALA A 48 -7.00 11.30 28.96
C ALA A 48 -6.62 12.50 28.10
N GLY A 49 -7.19 12.61 26.91
CA GLY A 49 -7.01 13.78 26.04
C GLY A 49 -5.63 13.95 25.42
N ILE A 50 -4.81 12.89 25.37
CA ILE A 50 -3.48 12.98 24.74
C ILE A 50 -3.58 13.16 23.22
N ASN A 51 -2.61 13.89 22.68
CA ASN A 51 -2.41 13.97 21.24
C ASN A 51 -1.84 12.66 20.73
N SER A 52 -2.43 12.11 19.67
CA SER A 52 -1.94 10.88 19.03
C SER A 52 -1.19 11.21 17.75
N TRP A 53 -0.13 10.45 17.49
CA TRP A 53 0.62 10.58 16.25
C TRP A 53 -0.17 10.07 15.02
N SER A 54 -1.01 9.05 15.21
CA SER A 54 -1.81 8.43 14.15
C SER A 54 -3.18 8.02 14.69
N GLY A 55 -4.21 8.12 13.84
CA GLY A 55 -5.58 7.73 14.18
C GLY A 55 -6.39 8.79 14.93
N GLY A 56 -5.93 10.03 15.00
CA GLY A 56 -6.61 11.15 15.67
C GLY A 56 -6.42 11.18 17.19
N ASP A 57 -6.75 12.29 17.83
CA ASP A 57 -6.50 12.51 19.26
C ASP A 57 -7.52 11.81 20.18
N PHE A 58 -7.12 11.57 21.42
CA PHE A 58 -8.03 11.05 22.44
C PHE A 58 -9.00 12.14 22.90
N SER A 59 -10.22 11.76 23.29
CA SER A 59 -11.17 12.74 23.81
C SER A 59 -10.69 13.27 25.17
N LYS A 60 -11.04 14.52 25.49
CA LYS A 60 -10.52 15.25 26.66
C LYS A 60 -10.59 14.46 27.98
N ASN A 61 -11.63 13.64 28.14
CA ASN A 61 -11.90 12.90 29.38
C ASN A 61 -11.80 11.38 29.21
N SER A 62 -11.25 10.87 28.10
CA SER A 62 -11.06 9.43 27.89
C SER A 62 -9.60 9.12 27.58
N ASP A 63 -9.05 8.14 28.28
CA ASP A 63 -7.75 7.53 28.01
C ASP A 63 -7.88 6.23 27.20
N GLU A 64 -9.10 5.82 26.86
CA GLU A 64 -9.38 4.63 26.06
C GLU A 64 -10.37 4.90 24.93
N ARG A 65 -10.25 4.15 23.84
CA ARG A 65 -11.19 4.24 22.72
C ARG A 65 -11.23 2.97 21.89
N PHE A 66 -12.40 2.73 21.31
CA PHE A 66 -12.58 1.83 20.18
C PHE A 66 -12.66 2.65 18.90
N MET A 67 -11.95 2.23 17.86
CA MET A 67 -11.99 2.91 16.57
C MET A 67 -11.95 1.92 15.40
N ILE A 68 -12.58 2.32 14.30
CA ILE A 68 -12.34 1.70 12.99
C ILE A 68 -11.14 2.41 12.38
N ARG A 69 -9.99 1.73 12.34
CA ARG A 69 -8.75 2.33 11.84
C ARG A 69 -8.71 2.39 10.33
N ARG A 70 -9.25 1.36 9.66
CA ARG A 70 -9.32 1.22 8.19
C ARG A 70 -10.55 0.40 7.84
N GLY A 71 -11.41 0.90 6.98
CA GLY A 71 -12.52 0.19 6.37
C GLY A 71 -12.37 0.24 4.86
N ARG A 72 -11.46 -0.57 4.33
CA ARG A 72 -11.08 -0.48 2.92
C ARG A 72 -11.97 -1.33 2.04
N LEU A 73 -12.47 -0.70 0.98
CA LEU A 73 -13.11 -1.38 -0.15
C LEU A 73 -12.34 -1.00 -1.41
N LYS A 74 -11.84 -2.01 -2.13
CA LYS A 74 -11.11 -1.90 -3.38
C LYS A 74 -11.89 -2.62 -4.47
N ILE A 75 -12.07 -1.93 -5.58
CA ILE A 75 -12.63 -2.49 -6.80
C ILE A 75 -11.58 -2.29 -7.88
N ASP A 76 -11.17 -3.36 -8.51
CA ASP A 76 -10.23 -3.29 -9.62
C ASP A 76 -10.65 -4.18 -10.78
N ARG A 77 -10.26 -3.75 -11.97
CA ARG A 77 -10.47 -4.48 -13.22
C ARG A 77 -9.17 -4.49 -14.00
N ALA A 78 -8.69 -5.68 -14.33
CA ALA A 78 -7.57 -5.86 -15.23
C ALA A 78 -8.08 -6.21 -16.64
N ASP A 79 -7.47 -5.58 -17.63
CA ASP A 79 -7.69 -5.84 -19.04
C ASP A 79 -6.32 -6.07 -19.71
N LYS A 80 -6.33 -6.42 -21.00
CA LYS A 80 -5.15 -6.80 -21.78
C LYS A 80 -4.07 -5.71 -21.84
N TYR A 81 -4.48 -4.45 -21.85
CA TYR A 81 -3.58 -3.28 -22.00
C TYR A 81 -3.62 -2.33 -20.81
N SER A 82 -4.69 -2.39 -20.02
CA SER A 82 -4.95 -1.43 -18.96
C SER A 82 -5.51 -2.11 -17.72
N SER A 83 -5.32 -1.48 -16.58
CA SER A 83 -5.92 -1.88 -15.32
C SER A 83 -6.46 -0.64 -14.63
N ILE A 84 -7.64 -0.74 -14.05
CA ILE A 84 -8.29 0.36 -13.33
C ILE A 84 -8.42 -0.07 -11.88
N VAL A 85 -8.01 0.79 -10.96
CA VAL A 85 -8.08 0.53 -9.52
C VAL A 85 -8.79 1.70 -8.84
N PHE A 86 -9.79 1.36 -8.05
CA PHE A 86 -10.53 2.29 -7.20
C PHE A 86 -10.60 1.76 -5.78
N GLN A 87 -10.21 2.55 -4.78
CA GLN A 87 -10.23 2.15 -3.38
C GLN A 87 -10.68 3.31 -2.50
N ILE A 88 -11.63 3.02 -1.63
CA ILE A 88 -12.14 3.93 -0.60
C ILE A 88 -11.76 3.42 0.80
N ASP A 89 -11.64 4.34 1.75
CA ASP A 89 -11.50 4.05 3.17
C ASP A 89 -12.67 4.71 3.91
N ALA A 90 -13.56 3.88 4.45
CA ALA A 90 -14.72 4.27 5.21
C ALA A 90 -14.45 4.07 6.70
N THR A 91 -14.41 5.16 7.46
CA THR A 91 -14.19 5.14 8.90
C THR A 91 -15.25 5.97 9.62
N GLN A 92 -15.22 5.99 10.94
CA GLN A 92 -16.09 6.85 11.77
C GLN A 92 -15.93 8.34 11.44
N ASN A 93 -14.78 8.75 10.90
CA ASN A 93 -14.47 10.14 10.56
C ASN A 93 -14.93 10.52 9.14
N GLY A 94 -15.52 9.59 8.39
CA GLY A 94 -16.04 9.81 7.04
C GLY A 94 -15.42 8.90 5.98
N LEU A 95 -15.71 9.23 4.73
CA LEU A 95 -15.25 8.52 3.55
C LEU A 95 -14.09 9.26 2.91
N THR A 96 -13.01 8.54 2.63
CA THR A 96 -11.82 9.10 1.98
C THR A 96 -11.44 8.26 0.76
N LEU A 97 -11.08 8.94 -0.33
CA LEU A 97 -10.56 8.28 -1.52
C LEU A 97 -9.09 7.92 -1.29
N MET A 98 -8.75 6.64 -1.41
CA MET A 98 -7.39 6.14 -1.23
C MET A 98 -6.70 6.01 -2.57
N ASP A 99 -7.16 5.11 -3.43
CA ASP A 99 -6.51 4.82 -4.71
C ASP A 99 -7.54 5.05 -5.82
N ALA A 100 -7.16 5.76 -6.88
CA ALA A 100 -7.99 6.00 -8.05
C ALA A 100 -7.07 6.24 -9.25
N PHE A 101 -6.63 5.16 -9.88
CA PHE A 101 -5.65 5.25 -10.97
C PHE A 101 -5.97 4.27 -12.10
N ILE A 102 -5.47 4.63 -13.29
CA ILE A 102 -5.37 3.75 -14.43
C ILE A 102 -3.90 3.40 -14.66
N GLN A 103 -3.64 2.14 -14.99
CA GLN A 103 -2.32 1.62 -15.27
C GLN A 103 -2.28 0.98 -16.65
N PHE A 104 -1.37 1.42 -17.51
CA PHE A 104 -1.13 0.87 -18.84
C PHE A 104 0.10 -0.02 -18.84
N HIS A 105 0.04 -1.13 -19.58
CA HIS A 105 1.14 -2.08 -19.69
C HIS A 105 1.05 -2.84 -21.02
N GLN A 106 2.14 -3.52 -21.40
CA GLN A 106 2.12 -4.36 -22.59
C GLN A 106 1.44 -5.71 -22.28
N PRO A 107 0.68 -6.30 -23.21
CA PRO A 107 -0.01 -7.57 -22.96
C PRO A 107 0.94 -8.73 -22.65
N ASN A 108 2.10 -8.74 -23.31
CA ASN A 108 3.07 -9.82 -23.24
C ASN A 108 4.09 -9.62 -22.10
N SER A 109 4.20 -8.40 -21.57
CA SER A 109 5.10 -8.08 -20.47
C SER A 109 4.56 -6.93 -19.62
N LYS A 110 4.48 -7.18 -18.32
CA LYS A 110 4.09 -6.19 -17.30
C LYS A 110 5.33 -5.53 -16.67
N ASP A 111 6.49 -5.70 -17.28
CA ASP A 111 7.75 -5.20 -16.74
C ASP A 111 7.74 -3.66 -16.71
N LEU A 112 7.24 -3.03 -17.78
CA LEU A 112 7.07 -1.58 -17.85
C LEU A 112 5.60 -1.22 -17.69
N ARG A 113 5.30 -0.32 -16.75
CA ARG A 113 3.94 0.12 -16.45
C ARG A 113 3.89 1.63 -16.33
N PHE A 114 2.85 2.22 -16.89
CA PHE A 114 2.56 3.64 -16.76
C PHE A 114 1.28 3.82 -15.94
N THR A 115 1.36 4.48 -14.80
CA THR A 115 0.24 4.72 -13.89
C THR A 115 -0.10 6.20 -13.87
N ALA A 116 -1.38 6.56 -13.95
CA ALA A 116 -1.85 7.93 -13.82
C ALA A 116 -3.10 7.99 -12.93
N GLY A 117 -3.16 9.00 -12.05
CA GLY A 117 -4.26 9.19 -11.10
C GLY A 117 -3.76 9.36 -9.67
N LEU A 118 -4.59 9.00 -8.69
CA LEU A 118 -4.27 9.00 -7.27
C LEU A 118 -3.68 7.65 -6.86
N PHE A 119 -2.43 7.64 -6.42
CA PHE A 119 -1.71 6.41 -6.03
C PHE A 119 -0.69 6.66 -4.91
N ASN A 120 -0.08 5.59 -4.37
CA ASN A 120 0.97 5.72 -3.37
C ASN A 120 2.26 6.28 -3.96
N ARG A 121 2.81 7.33 -3.34
CA ARG A 121 4.10 7.88 -3.71
C ARG A 121 5.19 6.79 -3.60
N PRO A 122 6.04 6.60 -4.63
CA PRO A 122 7.06 5.54 -4.62
C PRO A 122 8.26 5.91 -3.75
N PHE A 123 8.04 6.12 -2.44
CA PHE A 123 9.07 6.52 -1.49
C PHE A 123 9.18 5.55 -0.32
N GLY A 124 10.24 4.74 -0.32
CA GLY A 124 10.48 3.73 0.70
C GLY A 124 9.50 2.57 0.67
N TYR A 125 9.90 1.44 1.27
CA TYR A 125 9.11 0.21 1.21
C TYR A 125 7.76 0.30 1.94
N SER A 126 7.73 0.95 3.11
CA SER A 126 6.54 0.97 3.98
C SER A 126 5.34 1.73 3.40
N ILE A 127 5.58 2.66 2.48
CA ILE A 127 4.51 3.49 1.89
C ILE A 127 3.69 2.68 0.89
N VAL A 128 4.38 2.06 -0.08
CA VAL A 128 3.79 1.23 -1.13
C VAL A 128 3.34 -0.15 -0.64
N TYR A 129 3.89 -0.63 0.48
CA TYR A 129 3.52 -1.91 1.07
C TYR A 129 2.08 -1.91 1.61
N SER A 130 1.33 -2.97 1.28
CA SER A 130 -0.07 -3.13 1.65
C SER A 130 -0.30 -3.07 3.15
N SER A 131 -1.24 -2.22 3.56
CA SER A 131 -1.63 -2.09 4.97
C SER A 131 -2.36 -3.31 5.52
N GLY A 132 -2.91 -4.17 4.66
CA GLY A 132 -3.53 -5.43 5.09
C GLY A 132 -2.51 -6.49 5.49
N TYR A 133 -1.26 -6.37 5.01
CA TYR A 133 -0.20 -7.36 5.22
C TYR A 133 0.90 -6.87 6.17
N ARG A 134 0.73 -5.72 6.83
CA ARG A 134 1.76 -5.17 7.73
C ARG A 134 1.92 -6.00 8.99
N ASP A 135 3.18 -6.17 9.39
CA ASP A 135 3.53 -6.80 10.65
C ASP A 135 3.12 -5.95 11.87
N PHE A 136 3.16 -4.62 11.72
CA PHE A 136 2.82 -3.67 12.77
C PHE A 136 1.49 -2.95 12.52
N PRO A 137 0.71 -2.63 13.57
CA PRO A 137 -0.58 -1.92 13.43
C PRO A 137 -0.46 -0.56 12.72
N GLU A 138 0.69 0.09 12.89
CA GLU A 138 1.01 1.38 12.32
C GLU A 138 2.38 1.38 11.64
N ARG A 139 2.57 2.34 10.73
CA ARG A 139 3.87 2.55 10.08
C ARG A 139 4.89 3.10 11.07
N ALA A 140 6.16 2.92 10.75
CA ALA A 140 7.25 3.55 11.48
C ALA A 140 7.10 5.09 11.49
N ARG A 141 7.42 5.70 12.63
CA ARG A 141 7.26 7.15 12.86
C ARG A 141 7.95 8.01 11.81
N VAL A 142 9.09 7.56 11.29
CA VAL A 142 9.82 8.25 10.20
C VAL A 142 8.94 8.49 8.97
N PHE A 143 8.16 7.50 8.54
CA PHE A 143 7.29 7.64 7.37
C PHE A 143 6.07 8.51 7.68
N GLN A 144 5.52 8.41 8.89
CA GLN A 144 4.41 9.27 9.31
C GLN A 144 4.82 10.75 9.39
N THR A 145 6.10 11.03 9.71
CA THR A 145 6.64 12.39 9.82
C THR A 145 7.00 12.96 8.44
N LEU A 146 7.76 12.21 7.64
CA LEU A 146 8.27 12.67 6.35
C LEU A 146 7.19 12.67 5.27
N MET A 147 6.20 11.78 5.38
CA MET A 147 5.18 11.53 4.38
C MET A 147 3.79 11.43 5.03
N PRO A 148 3.30 12.52 5.66
CA PRO A 148 1.96 12.53 6.28
C PRO A 148 0.85 12.28 5.25
N ARG A 149 1.10 12.64 3.98
CA ARG A 149 0.31 12.27 2.81
C ARG A 149 1.08 11.30 1.94
N GLU A 150 0.74 10.03 2.10
CA GLU A 150 1.38 8.89 1.44
C GLU A 150 0.93 8.70 -0.01
N ARG A 151 -0.14 9.38 -0.39
CA ARG A 151 -0.77 9.30 -1.70
C ARG A 151 -0.94 10.68 -2.27
N ASP A 152 -0.80 10.75 -3.59
CA ASP A 152 -0.97 11.98 -4.33
C ASP A 152 -1.38 11.70 -5.77
N ILE A 153 -1.91 12.73 -6.43
CA ILE A 153 -2.32 12.69 -7.82
C ILE A 153 -1.12 12.98 -8.70
N GLY A 154 -0.91 12.16 -9.72
CA GLY A 154 0.17 12.39 -10.67
C GLY A 154 0.28 11.32 -11.75
N ALA A 155 1.50 11.14 -12.24
CA ALA A 155 1.88 10.09 -13.17
C ALA A 155 3.16 9.39 -12.71
N MET A 156 3.24 8.09 -12.97
CA MET A 156 4.35 7.24 -12.55
C MET A 156 4.73 6.25 -13.65
N ILE A 157 6.02 6.05 -13.84
CA ILE A 157 6.58 4.96 -14.64
C ILE A 157 7.22 3.96 -13.68
N SER A 158 6.83 2.69 -13.80
CA SER A 158 7.37 1.57 -13.04
C SER A 158 8.08 0.60 -13.96
N TYR A 159 9.28 0.17 -13.57
CA TYR A 159 10.06 -0.86 -14.22
C TYR A 159 10.38 -2.00 -13.25
N HIS A 160 9.66 -3.11 -13.37
CA HIS A 160 9.75 -4.32 -12.54
C HIS A 160 9.99 -5.56 -13.43
N PRO A 161 11.23 -5.78 -13.89
CA PRO A 161 11.56 -6.86 -14.82
C PRO A 161 11.32 -8.26 -14.21
N SER A 162 10.47 -9.05 -14.86
CA SER A 162 10.17 -10.45 -14.51
C SER A 162 11.40 -11.35 -14.41
N LYS A 163 12.44 -11.09 -15.22
CA LYS A 163 13.71 -11.82 -15.23
C LYS A 163 14.68 -11.37 -14.14
N LEU A 164 14.63 -10.11 -13.72
CA LEU A 164 15.55 -9.50 -12.75
C LEU A 164 14.79 -9.03 -11.51
N LYS A 165 14.25 -9.98 -10.74
CA LYS A 165 13.37 -9.72 -9.58
C LYS A 165 13.99 -8.88 -8.45
N PHE A 166 15.31 -8.70 -8.46
CA PHE A 166 16.04 -7.92 -7.46
C PHE A 166 16.13 -6.43 -7.81
N ILE A 167 15.76 -6.02 -9.03
CA ILE A 167 15.76 -4.63 -9.46
C ILE A 167 14.31 -4.19 -9.64
N ASN A 168 13.92 -3.15 -8.91
CA ASN A 168 12.66 -2.47 -9.09
C ASN A 168 12.92 -0.97 -9.12
N GLY A 169 12.36 -0.26 -10.09
CA GLY A 169 12.51 1.18 -10.24
C GLY A 169 11.17 1.85 -10.50
N ASP A 170 10.83 2.83 -9.68
CA ASP A 170 9.63 3.65 -9.82
C ASP A 170 10.04 5.13 -9.88
N LEU A 171 9.52 5.86 -10.87
CA LEU A 171 9.68 7.30 -11.00
C LEU A 171 8.32 7.94 -11.13
N ALA A 172 7.99 8.87 -10.22
CA ALA A 172 6.70 9.56 -10.21
C ALA A 172 6.87 11.09 -10.19
N VAL A 173 5.96 11.76 -10.88
CA VAL A 173 5.74 13.21 -10.80
C VAL A 173 4.35 13.39 -10.20
N VAL A 174 4.25 14.12 -9.09
CA VAL A 174 3.03 14.31 -8.31
C VAL A 174 2.85 15.79 -7.95
N ASN A 175 1.62 16.19 -7.65
CA ASN A 175 1.25 17.59 -7.49
C ASN A 175 1.83 18.28 -6.25
N GLY A 176 2.03 17.55 -5.14
CA GLY A 176 2.49 18.10 -3.85
C GLY A 176 1.34 18.41 -2.90
#